data_AF-A0A8B9EF93-F1
#
_entry.id   AF-A0A8B9EF93-F1
#
_cell.length_a   1.000
_cell.length_b   1.000
_cell.length_c   1.000
_cell.angle_alpha   90.00
_cell.angle_beta   90.00
_cell.angle_gamma   90.00
#
_symmetry.space_group_name_H-M   'P 1'
#
loop_
_entity.id
_entity.type
_entity.pdbx_description
1 polymer ?
#
loop_
_entity_poly.entity_id
_entity_poly.type
_entity_poly.pdbx_seq_one_letter_code
_entity_poly.pdbx_strand_id
1 'polypeptide(L)'
;MVAVSAPYVAGFLAFREVPFLVEAVQRVQQEEPRLKPQVLLVDGNGLLHHRGFGVACHLGVLTDLPCIGVAKNLLQVDGLARDELHREQIRSLQRGGDTFPLTGTSGNVLGMALRSCNSSKPLYISVGHRVCLETAVRLVQSCCRYRIPEPIRQATSVMLMLIQRSWKRSFPGAVSLAQTAVLLLWAFPRYCTPQGTAGSGTAGSQLTLDRGSIFGSRCVHQ
;
A
#
# COMPACT_ATOMS: atom_id res chain seq x y z
N MET A 1 15.13 15.59 10.42
CA MET A 1 15.33 14.18 10.01
C MET A 1 14.87 13.33 11.16
N VAL A 2 14.21 12.20 10.89
CA VAL A 2 13.59 11.39 11.94
C VAL A 2 14.38 10.09 12.09
N ALA A 3 14.75 9.73 13.31
CA ALA A 3 15.43 8.48 13.60
C ALA A 3 14.40 7.38 13.88
N VAL A 4 14.42 6.31 13.08
CA VAL A 4 13.51 5.16 13.25
C VAL A 4 14.24 4.06 14.01
N SER A 5 13.94 3.92 15.29
CA SER A 5 14.57 2.93 16.18
C SER A 5 13.94 1.53 16.12
N ALA A 6 12.65 1.44 15.75
CA ALA A 6 11.94 0.18 15.71
C ALA A 6 12.37 -0.72 14.52
N PRO A 7 12.50 -2.05 14.72
CA PRO A 7 12.92 -2.99 13.69
C PRO A 7 11.87 -3.14 12.58
N TYR A 8 12.31 -3.52 11.38
CA TYR A 8 11.39 -3.84 10.29
C TYR A 8 10.86 -5.27 10.41
N VAL A 9 9.59 -5.39 10.79
CA VAL A 9 8.85 -6.65 10.77
C VAL A 9 7.65 -6.48 9.82
N ALA A 10 7.50 -7.40 8.86
CA ALA A 10 6.38 -7.37 7.93
C ALA A 10 5.04 -7.40 8.71
N GLY A 11 4.10 -6.53 8.34
CA GLY A 11 2.85 -6.34 9.09
C GLY A 11 2.94 -5.45 10.33
N PHE A 12 4.10 -4.89 10.66
CA PHE A 12 4.30 -3.96 11.79
C PHE A 12 4.87 -2.61 11.37
N LEU A 13 4.76 -2.26 10.07
CA LEU A 13 5.24 -0.97 9.56
C LEU A 13 4.67 0.22 10.34
N ALA A 14 3.43 0.11 10.81
CA ALA A 14 2.76 1.15 11.57
C ALA A 14 3.58 1.61 12.79
N PHE A 15 4.26 0.70 13.50
CA PHE A 15 5.06 1.06 14.68
C PHE A 15 6.28 1.91 14.35
N ARG A 16 6.75 1.87 13.10
CA ARG A 16 7.90 2.66 12.64
C ARG A 16 7.49 4.06 12.18
N GLU A 17 6.29 4.20 11.63
CA GLU A 17 5.86 5.42 10.94
C GLU A 17 4.83 6.23 11.74
N VAL A 18 3.88 5.56 12.41
CA VAL A 18 2.73 6.21 13.05
C VAL A 18 3.12 7.19 14.16
N PRO A 19 4.10 6.91 15.05
CA PRO A 19 4.45 7.89 16.09
C PRO A 19 4.82 9.26 15.53
N PHE A 20 5.57 9.28 14.42
CA PHE A 20 6.00 10.51 13.76
C PHE A 20 4.87 11.19 12.98
N LEU A 21 3.96 10.39 12.40
CA LEU A 21 2.77 10.92 11.73
C LEU A 21 1.79 11.54 12.73
N VAL A 22 1.60 10.92 13.91
CA VAL A 22 0.77 11.46 14.99
C VAL A 22 1.33 12.79 15.46
N GLU A 23 2.64 12.88 15.71
CA GLU A 23 3.30 14.13 16.09
C GLU A 23 3.08 15.23 15.04
N ALA A 24 3.24 14.91 13.76
CA ALA A 24 3.03 15.87 12.68
C ALA A 24 1.57 16.36 12.61
N VAL A 25 0.59 15.47 12.78
CA VAL A 25 -0.84 15.82 12.79
C VAL A 25 -1.17 16.68 14.01
N GLN A 26 -0.70 16.30 15.20
CA GLN A 26 -0.93 17.05 16.44
C GLN A 26 -0.31 18.45 16.36
N ARG A 27 0.87 18.57 15.77
CA ARG A 27 1.53 19.87 15.53
C ARG A 27 0.66 20.77 14.66
N VAL A 28 0.13 20.28 13.54
CA VAL A 28 -0.80 21.06 12.71
C VAL A 28 -2.07 21.45 13.48
N GLN A 29 -2.62 20.53 14.28
CA GLN A 29 -3.81 20.83 15.09
C GLN A 29 -3.57 21.92 16.14
N GLN A 30 -2.36 22.03 16.67
CA GLN A 30 -1.97 23.01 17.69
C GLN A 30 -1.52 24.34 17.08
N GLU A 31 -0.63 24.30 16.09
CA GLU A 31 -0.01 25.48 15.48
C GLU A 31 -0.94 26.15 14.46
N GLU A 32 -1.70 25.37 13.68
CA GLU A 32 -2.57 25.88 12.61
C GLU A 32 -3.97 25.23 12.65
N PRO A 33 -4.79 25.47 13.69
CA PRO A 33 -6.07 24.78 13.87
C PRO A 33 -7.05 24.97 12.71
N ARG A 34 -6.94 26.09 11.98
CA ARG A 34 -7.77 26.41 10.79
C ARG A 34 -7.49 25.48 9.61
N LEU A 35 -6.31 24.86 9.58
CA LEU A 35 -5.88 23.92 8.54
C LEU A 35 -6.01 22.46 8.99
N LYS A 36 -6.69 22.20 10.11
CA LYS A 36 -6.93 20.83 10.60
C LYS A 36 -7.63 20.00 9.53
N PRO A 37 -7.06 18.86 9.11
CA PRO A 37 -7.69 18.02 8.09
C PRO A 37 -8.95 17.37 8.65
N GLN A 38 -10.00 17.34 7.82
CA GLN A 38 -11.24 16.61 8.12
C GLN A 38 -11.12 15.11 7.86
N VAL A 39 -10.21 14.72 6.96
CA VAL A 39 -9.92 13.32 6.62
C VAL A 39 -8.46 13.19 6.22
N LEU A 40 -7.83 12.08 6.58
CA LEU A 40 -6.46 11.74 6.22
C LEU A 40 -6.45 10.63 5.16
N LEU A 41 -5.72 10.85 4.07
CA LEU A 41 -5.42 9.86 3.05
C LEU A 41 -4.01 9.33 3.30
N VAL A 42 -3.90 8.06 3.69
CA VAL A 42 -2.65 7.44 4.11
C VAL A 42 -2.15 6.50 3.02
N ASP A 43 -0.88 6.63 2.62
CA ASP A 43 -0.22 5.69 1.68
C ASP A 43 0.09 4.38 2.39
N GLY A 44 -0.91 3.51 2.47
CA GLY A 44 -0.85 2.28 3.23
C GLY A 44 -2.21 1.63 3.39
N ASN A 45 -2.25 0.51 4.11
CA ASN A 45 -3.48 -0.22 4.35
C ASN A 45 -4.17 0.24 5.64
N GLY A 46 -5.50 0.12 5.66
CA GLY A 46 -6.35 0.16 6.85
C GLY A 46 -6.77 -1.25 7.25
N LEU A 47 -8.07 -1.57 7.17
CA LEU A 47 -8.62 -2.90 7.48
C LEU A 47 -8.08 -4.02 6.57
N LEU A 48 -7.63 -3.69 5.35
CA LEU A 48 -6.98 -4.64 4.43
C LEU A 48 -5.57 -4.97 4.92
N HIS A 49 -5.47 -5.71 6.02
CA HIS A 49 -4.23 -5.98 6.72
C HIS A 49 -4.26 -7.36 7.38
N HIS A 50 -3.09 -7.99 7.59
CA HIS A 50 -2.97 -9.34 8.18
C HIS A 50 -3.72 -9.50 9.51
N ARG A 51 -3.90 -8.40 10.25
CA ARG A 51 -4.61 -8.35 11.54
C ARG A 51 -5.80 -7.41 11.54
N GLY A 52 -6.29 -6.98 10.38
CA GLY A 52 -7.35 -5.96 10.29
C GLY A 52 -6.95 -4.57 10.80
N PHE A 53 -5.68 -4.35 11.14
CA PHE A 53 -5.21 -3.09 11.75
C PHE A 53 -3.93 -2.59 11.08
N GLY A 54 -4.08 -1.91 9.94
CA GLY A 54 -2.98 -1.30 9.20
C GLY A 54 -2.59 0.11 9.71
N VAL A 55 -1.68 0.75 8.98
CA VAL A 55 -1.17 2.10 9.29
C VAL A 55 -2.29 3.14 9.35
N ALA A 56 -3.25 3.08 8.43
CA ALA A 56 -4.36 4.03 8.38
C ALA A 56 -5.30 3.89 9.59
N CYS A 57 -5.56 2.66 10.04
CA CYS A 57 -6.35 2.41 11.26
C CYS A 57 -5.61 2.94 12.49
N HIS A 58 -4.33 2.59 12.62
CA HIS A 58 -3.51 2.98 13.76
C HIS A 58 -3.40 4.50 13.89
N LEU A 59 -3.11 5.21 12.78
CA LEU A 59 -3.05 6.66 12.76
C LEU A 59 -4.42 7.28 13.09
N GLY A 60 -5.50 6.77 12.51
CA GLY A 60 -6.84 7.32 12.72
C GLY A 60 -7.31 7.20 14.17
N VAL A 61 -7.09 6.03 14.79
CA VAL A 61 -7.45 5.81 16.21
C VAL A 61 -6.65 6.73 17.14
N LEU A 62 -5.34 6.91 16.90
CA LEU A 62 -4.51 7.76 17.76
C LEU A 62 -4.76 9.26 17.58
N THR A 63 -5.23 9.69 16.40
CA THR A 63 -5.49 11.11 16.10
C THR A 63 -6.96 11.50 16.23
N ASP A 64 -7.84 10.52 16.44
CA ASP A 64 -9.30 10.65 16.37
C ASP A 64 -9.80 11.38 15.10
N LEU A 65 -9.13 11.10 13.97
CA LEU A 65 -9.49 11.65 12.66
C LEU A 65 -9.98 10.56 11.72
N PRO A 66 -10.95 10.86 10.83
CA PRO A 66 -11.29 9.99 9.73
C PRO A 66 -10.06 9.66 8.89
N CYS A 67 -9.79 8.38 8.68
CA CYS A 67 -8.61 7.90 7.97
C CYS A 67 -8.99 6.89 6.89
N ILE A 68 -8.37 7.03 5.71
CA ILE A 68 -8.53 6.14 4.57
C ILE A 68 -7.16 5.58 4.20
N GLY A 69 -7.07 4.25 4.10
CA GLY A 69 -5.89 3.57 3.58
C GLY A 69 -5.95 3.47 2.06
N VAL A 70 -4.96 4.05 1.38
CA VAL A 70 -4.80 3.97 -0.08
C VAL A 70 -3.50 3.24 -0.39
N ALA A 71 -3.61 1.99 -0.83
CA ALA A 71 -2.47 1.18 -1.19
C ALA A 71 -2.28 1.09 -2.71
N LYS A 72 -1.03 1.14 -3.15
CA LYS A 72 -0.64 1.04 -4.58
C LYS A 72 -0.60 -0.40 -5.09
N ASN A 73 -0.69 -1.37 -4.19
CA ASN A 73 -0.41 -2.78 -4.37
C ASN A 73 -1.39 -3.60 -3.50
N LEU A 74 -1.95 -4.68 -4.05
CA LEU A 74 -2.76 -5.62 -3.26
C LEU A 74 -1.88 -6.27 -2.20
N LEU A 75 -2.33 -6.23 -0.95
CA LEU A 75 -1.80 -7.04 0.15
C LEU A 75 -2.56 -8.38 0.14
N GLN A 76 -1.82 -9.49 0.15
CA GLN A 76 -2.42 -10.81 0.10
C GLN A 76 -2.80 -11.25 1.51
N VAL A 77 -4.10 -11.15 1.84
CA VAL A 77 -4.67 -11.40 3.17
C VAL A 77 -6.03 -12.05 3.03
N ASP A 78 -6.39 -12.94 3.97
CA ASP A 78 -7.70 -13.61 3.99
C ASP A 78 -8.07 -14.20 2.62
N GLY A 79 -7.15 -14.94 2.02
CA GLY A 79 -7.33 -15.58 0.71
C GLY A 79 -7.29 -14.65 -0.51
N LEU A 80 -7.20 -13.32 -0.34
CA LEU A 80 -6.95 -12.41 -1.45
C LEU A 80 -5.58 -12.68 -2.05
N ALA A 81 -5.53 -13.01 -3.32
CA ALA A 81 -4.32 -13.27 -4.08
C ALA A 81 -4.30 -12.46 -5.37
N ARG A 82 -3.11 -12.32 -5.98
CA ARG A 82 -2.98 -11.76 -7.34
C ARG A 82 -3.09 -12.87 -8.39
N ASP A 83 -4.19 -13.59 -8.34
CA ASP A 83 -4.49 -14.69 -9.25
C ASP A 83 -5.06 -14.18 -10.59
N GLU A 84 -5.44 -15.11 -11.47
CA GLU A 84 -5.99 -14.76 -12.78
C GLU A 84 -7.38 -14.12 -12.67
N LEU A 85 -8.21 -14.56 -11.71
CA LEU A 85 -9.51 -13.95 -11.43
C LEU A 85 -9.37 -12.47 -11.07
N HIS A 86 -8.44 -12.13 -10.17
CA HIS A 86 -8.16 -10.75 -9.80
C HIS A 86 -7.69 -9.93 -11.01
N ARG A 87 -6.89 -10.51 -11.90
CA ARG A 87 -6.46 -9.84 -13.14
C ARG A 87 -7.61 -9.62 -14.10
N GLU A 88 -8.52 -10.57 -14.24
CA GLU A 88 -9.74 -10.43 -15.05
C GLU A 88 -10.64 -9.32 -14.50
N GLN A 89 -10.83 -9.25 -13.19
CA GLN A 89 -11.56 -8.15 -12.55
C GLN A 89 -10.88 -6.79 -12.77
N ILE A 90 -9.55 -6.73 -12.77
CA ILE A 90 -8.85 -5.48 -13.15
C ILE A 90 -9.09 -5.14 -14.63
N ARG A 91 -9.06 -6.13 -15.52
CA ARG A 91 -9.34 -5.93 -16.96
C ARG A 91 -10.78 -5.48 -17.21
N SER A 92 -11.73 -5.84 -16.34
CA SER A 92 -13.13 -5.42 -16.48
C SER A 92 -13.35 -3.94 -16.12
N LEU A 93 -12.49 -3.33 -15.30
CA LEU A 93 -12.51 -1.89 -15.03
C LEU A 93 -12.13 -1.11 -16.31
N GLN A 94 -13.06 -0.40 -16.93
CA GLN A 94 -12.82 0.30 -18.21
C GLN A 94 -12.55 1.79 -18.02
N ARG A 95 -13.30 2.44 -17.14
CA ARG A 95 -13.31 3.89 -16.94
C ARG A 95 -12.73 4.26 -15.57
N GLY A 96 -12.27 5.51 -15.48
CA GLY A 96 -11.88 6.09 -14.19
C GLY A 96 -13.10 6.19 -13.28
N GLY A 97 -12.98 5.70 -12.06
CA GLY A 97 -14.07 5.57 -11.09
C GLY A 97 -14.63 4.14 -10.99
N ASP A 98 -14.35 3.27 -11.96
CA ASP A 98 -14.81 1.88 -11.89
C ASP A 98 -14.13 1.14 -10.75
N THR A 99 -14.90 0.29 -10.08
CA THR A 99 -14.47 -0.39 -8.86
C THR A 99 -15.03 -1.79 -8.73
N PHE A 100 -14.34 -2.64 -7.95
CA PHE A 100 -14.89 -3.91 -7.49
C PHE A 100 -14.50 -4.17 -6.01
N PRO A 101 -15.33 -4.89 -5.25
CA PRO A 101 -15.06 -5.20 -3.85
C PRO A 101 -13.95 -6.26 -3.72
N LEU A 102 -13.14 -6.12 -2.66
CA LEU A 102 -12.13 -7.09 -2.27
C LEU A 102 -12.68 -7.94 -1.13
N THR A 103 -13.34 -9.04 -1.49
CA THR A 103 -13.95 -9.97 -0.55
C THR A 103 -12.97 -11.07 -0.19
N GLY A 104 -12.67 -11.22 1.10
CA GLY A 104 -11.82 -12.29 1.60
C GLY A 104 -12.55 -13.64 1.65
N THR A 105 -11.80 -14.71 1.92
CA THR A 105 -12.35 -16.07 2.10
C THR A 105 -13.37 -16.16 3.23
N SER A 106 -13.25 -15.30 4.23
CA SER A 106 -14.23 -15.17 5.32
C SER A 106 -15.59 -14.59 4.88
N GLY A 107 -15.72 -14.11 3.65
CA GLY A 107 -16.90 -13.39 3.16
C GLY A 107 -16.92 -11.90 3.51
N ASN A 108 -15.93 -11.42 4.28
CA ASN A 108 -15.82 -10.02 4.65
C ASN A 108 -15.25 -9.18 3.49
N VAL A 109 -15.83 -7.99 3.29
CA VAL A 109 -15.27 -7.00 2.36
C VAL A 109 -14.17 -6.21 3.06
N LEU A 110 -12.92 -6.46 2.67
CA LEU A 110 -11.74 -5.84 3.30
C LEU A 110 -11.39 -4.48 2.68
N GLY A 111 -11.90 -4.21 1.48
CA GLY A 111 -11.66 -2.97 0.75
C GLY A 111 -12.28 -2.97 -0.64
N MET A 112 -11.88 -2.01 -1.46
CA MET A 112 -12.26 -1.89 -2.87
C MET A 112 -11.03 -1.66 -3.74
N ALA A 113 -10.99 -2.31 -4.88
CA ALA A 113 -10.10 -1.92 -5.96
C ALA A 113 -10.74 -0.77 -6.74
N LEU A 114 -10.01 0.33 -6.90
CA LEU A 114 -10.44 1.51 -7.64
C LEU A 114 -9.51 1.76 -8.83
N ARG A 115 -10.09 1.86 -10.03
CA ARG A 115 -9.41 2.46 -11.18
C ARG A 115 -9.53 3.97 -11.08
N SER A 116 -8.51 4.64 -10.54
CA SER A 116 -8.60 6.07 -10.20
C SER A 116 -8.76 7.00 -11.41
N CYS A 117 -8.04 6.73 -12.50
CA CYS A 117 -8.08 7.55 -13.71
C CYS A 117 -7.78 6.69 -14.95
N ASN A 118 -6.99 7.20 -15.89
CA ASN A 118 -6.58 6.49 -17.11
C ASN A 118 -5.50 5.41 -16.88
N SER A 119 -5.16 5.09 -15.63
CA SER A 119 -4.18 4.05 -15.33
C SER A 119 -4.81 2.65 -15.32
N SER A 120 -4.12 1.68 -15.92
CA SER A 120 -4.47 0.26 -15.84
C SER A 120 -4.20 -0.37 -14.47
N LYS A 121 -3.40 0.27 -13.62
CA LYS A 121 -3.05 -0.24 -12.29
C LYS A 121 -3.97 0.38 -11.23
N PRO A 122 -4.88 -0.41 -10.61
CA PRO A 122 -5.80 0.14 -9.62
C PRO A 122 -5.08 0.56 -8.34
N LEU A 123 -5.82 1.31 -7.52
CA LEU A 123 -5.56 1.54 -6.11
C LEU A 123 -6.40 0.58 -5.28
N TYR A 124 -5.90 0.20 -4.11
CA TYR A 124 -6.59 -0.66 -3.16
C TYR A 124 -6.97 0.21 -1.96
N ILE A 125 -8.25 0.44 -1.80
CA ILE A 125 -8.81 1.34 -0.80
C ILE A 125 -9.37 0.51 0.33
N SER A 126 -9.00 0.86 1.55
CA SER A 126 -9.52 0.22 2.75
C SER A 126 -9.86 1.27 3.80
N VAL A 127 -10.88 0.95 4.61
CA VAL A 127 -11.28 1.81 5.72
C VAL A 127 -10.14 1.86 6.74
N GLY A 128 -9.79 3.05 7.22
CA GLY A 128 -8.89 3.25 8.35
C GLY A 128 -9.67 3.47 9.64
N HIS A 129 -10.32 4.62 9.75
CA HIS A 129 -11.05 5.02 10.96
C HIS A 129 -12.20 5.99 10.61
N ARG A 130 -13.33 5.89 11.31
CA ARG A 130 -14.50 6.81 11.24
C ARG A 130 -14.97 7.20 9.83
N VAL A 131 -14.90 6.27 8.88
CA VAL A 131 -15.36 6.45 7.50
C VAL A 131 -15.91 5.13 6.95
N CYS A 132 -16.99 5.19 6.15
CA CYS A 132 -17.50 4.00 5.46
C CYS A 132 -16.75 3.78 4.13
N LEU A 133 -16.67 2.52 3.68
CA LEU A 133 -15.88 2.14 2.51
C LEU A 133 -16.31 2.88 1.24
N GLU A 134 -17.62 2.98 0.99
CA GLU A 134 -18.16 3.68 -0.18
C GLU A 134 -17.75 5.17 -0.19
N THR A 135 -17.89 5.86 0.94
CA THR A 135 -17.46 7.26 1.07
C THR A 135 -15.95 7.39 0.90
N ALA A 136 -15.18 6.46 1.45
CA ALA A 136 -13.73 6.44 1.28
C ALA A 136 -13.33 6.36 -0.19
N VAL A 137 -13.97 5.48 -0.98
CA VAL A 137 -13.72 5.34 -2.42
C VAL A 137 -14.08 6.62 -3.17
N ARG A 138 -15.26 7.19 -2.91
CA ARG A 138 -15.70 8.43 -3.57
C ARG A 138 -14.76 9.60 -3.27
N LEU A 139 -14.33 9.74 -2.02
CA LEU A 139 -13.37 10.78 -1.62
C LEU A 139 -12.02 10.59 -2.32
N VAL A 140 -11.47 9.37 -2.29
CA VAL A 140 -10.21 9.06 -2.98
C VAL A 140 -10.32 9.38 -4.47
N GLN A 141 -11.41 8.96 -5.12
CA GLN A 141 -11.66 9.24 -6.53
C GLN A 141 -11.70 10.75 -6.83
N SER A 142 -12.39 11.53 -5.99
CA SER A 142 -12.45 12.99 -6.14
C SER A 142 -11.09 13.68 -5.98
N CYS A 143 -10.18 13.10 -5.20
CA CYS A 143 -8.82 13.57 -5.03
C CYS A 143 -7.85 13.11 -6.13
N CYS A 144 -8.29 12.27 -7.08
CA CYS A 144 -7.45 11.72 -8.13
C CYS A 144 -7.46 12.58 -9.40
N ARG A 145 -6.52 13.54 -9.48
CA ARG A 145 -6.13 14.15 -10.77
C ARG A 145 -5.22 13.25 -11.61
N TYR A 146 -4.42 12.45 -10.91
CA TYR A 146 -3.51 11.45 -11.47
C TYR A 146 -3.86 10.07 -10.89
N ARG A 147 -3.04 9.05 -11.20
CA ARG A 147 -3.24 7.71 -10.63
C ARG A 147 -3.25 7.74 -9.10
N ILE A 148 -2.32 8.49 -8.50
CA ILE A 148 -2.18 8.64 -7.05
C ILE A 148 -2.97 9.89 -6.61
N PRO A 149 -3.76 9.81 -5.52
CA PRO A 149 -4.49 10.97 -5.01
C PRO A 149 -3.56 12.14 -4.70
N GLU A 150 -4.03 13.36 -4.97
CA GLU A 150 -3.23 14.57 -4.86
C GLU A 150 -2.60 14.75 -3.47
N PRO A 151 -3.29 14.52 -2.33
CA PRO A 151 -2.68 14.66 -1.00
C PRO A 151 -1.49 13.74 -0.78
N ILE A 152 -1.61 12.46 -1.19
CA ILE A 152 -0.53 11.47 -1.07
C ILE A 152 0.64 11.83 -2.00
N ARG A 153 0.32 12.27 -3.22
CA ARG A 153 1.31 12.69 -4.21
C ARG A 153 2.15 13.86 -3.70
N GLN A 154 1.49 14.89 -3.16
CA GLN A 154 2.15 16.08 -2.61
C GLN A 154 3.00 15.74 -1.39
N ALA A 155 2.48 14.94 -0.45
CA ALA A 155 3.26 14.48 0.69
C ALA A 155 4.53 13.73 0.26
N THR A 156 4.41 12.86 -0.75
CA THR A 156 5.55 12.13 -1.32
C THR A 156 6.57 13.08 -1.96
N SER A 157 6.12 14.07 -2.73
CA SER A 157 7.01 15.06 -3.37
C SER A 157 7.78 15.90 -2.35
N VAL A 158 7.10 16.37 -1.29
CA VAL A 158 7.73 17.15 -0.22
C VAL A 158 8.74 16.29 0.55
N MET A 159 8.36 15.06 0.90
CA MET A 159 9.25 14.09 1.56
C MET A 159 10.54 13.87 0.75
N LEU A 160 10.44 13.59 -0.54
CA LEU A 160 11.59 13.39 -1.42
C LEU A 160 12.47 14.64 -1.52
N MET A 161 11.86 15.83 -1.62
CA MET A 161 12.59 17.10 -1.64
C MET A 161 13.40 17.31 -0.35
N LEU A 162 12.80 17.04 0.82
CA LEU A 162 13.48 17.18 2.11
C LEU A 162 14.63 16.19 2.27
N ILE A 163 14.46 14.95 1.82
CA ILE A 163 15.53 13.93 1.81
C ILE A 163 16.69 14.40 0.93
N GLN A 164 16.40 14.84 -0.30
CA GLN A 164 17.44 15.33 -1.22
C GLN A 164 18.20 16.53 -0.65
N ARG A 165 17.49 17.50 -0.05
CA ARG A 165 18.11 18.67 0.60
C ARG A 165 18.99 18.27 1.78
N SER A 166 18.50 17.38 2.64
CA SER A 166 19.26 16.88 3.79
C SER A 166 20.52 16.17 3.33
N TRP A 167 20.43 15.34 2.29
CA TRP A 167 21.56 14.58 1.78
C TRP A 167 22.63 15.48 1.16
N LYS A 168 22.24 16.48 0.35
CA LYS A 168 23.17 17.50 -0.17
C LYS A 168 23.90 18.25 0.94
N ARG A 169 23.22 18.53 2.07
CA ARG A 169 23.84 19.18 3.23
C ARG A 169 24.83 18.26 3.96
N SER A 170 24.53 16.97 4.04
CA SER A 170 25.40 15.98 4.68
C SER A 170 26.59 15.55 3.80
N PHE A 171 26.46 15.61 2.47
CA PHE A 171 27.48 15.15 1.52
C PHE A 171 27.65 16.14 0.35
N PRO A 172 28.28 17.31 0.58
CA PRO A 172 28.38 18.36 -0.43
C PRO A 172 29.24 17.98 -1.66
N GLY A 173 30.07 16.93 -1.57
CA GLY A 173 30.96 16.48 -2.66
C GLY A 173 30.47 15.30 -3.51
N ALA A 174 29.35 14.64 -3.18
CA ALA A 174 28.89 13.41 -3.84
C ALA A 174 27.95 13.64 -5.03
N VAL A 175 27.96 14.85 -5.62
CA VAL A 175 26.93 15.29 -6.58
C VAL A 175 27.34 14.99 -8.03
N SER A 176 27.68 13.74 -8.32
CA SER A 176 27.56 13.21 -9.67
C SER A 176 26.11 12.78 -9.90
N LEU A 177 25.47 13.29 -10.95
CA LEU A 177 24.06 13.01 -11.31
C LEU A 177 23.75 11.50 -11.38
N ALA A 178 24.73 10.66 -11.72
CA ALA A 178 24.58 9.21 -11.81
C ALA A 178 24.46 8.52 -10.44
N GLN A 179 25.12 9.04 -9.39
CA GLN A 179 25.10 8.43 -8.06
C GLN A 179 23.78 8.71 -7.32
N THR A 180 23.12 9.83 -7.62
CA THR A 180 21.85 10.23 -6.97
C THR A 180 20.68 9.31 -7.38
N ALA A 181 20.64 8.85 -8.64
CA ALA A 181 19.60 7.95 -9.14
C ALA A 181 19.74 6.52 -8.60
N VAL A 182 20.96 5.99 -8.55
CA VAL A 182 21.25 4.64 -8.05
C VAL A 182 20.97 4.52 -6.55
N LEU A 183 21.19 5.57 -5.76
CA LEU A 183 20.95 5.57 -4.31
C LEU A 183 19.48 5.79 -3.91
N LEU A 184 18.69 6.53 -4.67
CA LEU A 184 17.24 6.63 -4.44
C LEU A 184 16.53 5.27 -4.61
N LEU A 185 17.06 4.39 -5.48
CA LEU A 185 16.62 3.00 -5.58
C LEU A 185 16.95 2.18 -4.32
N TRP A 186 18.05 2.46 -3.64
CA TRP A 186 18.45 1.78 -2.40
C TRP A 186 17.68 2.26 -1.16
N ALA A 187 17.36 3.55 -1.07
CA ALA A 187 16.61 4.12 0.05
C ALA A 187 15.12 3.74 0.06
N PHE A 188 14.56 3.30 -1.08
CA PHE A 188 13.18 2.83 -1.21
C PHE A 188 13.11 1.45 -1.89
N PRO A 189 13.34 0.34 -1.17
CA PRO A 189 13.28 -1.02 -1.74
C PRO A 189 11.90 -1.40 -2.32
N ARG A 190 10.86 -0.59 -2.08
CA ARG A 190 9.47 -0.91 -2.44
C ARG A 190 9.07 -0.59 -3.89
N TYR A 191 9.94 0.00 -4.71
CA TYR A 191 9.55 0.41 -6.07
C TYR A 191 10.18 -0.36 -7.23
N CYS A 192 11.18 -1.21 -6.99
CA CYS A 192 11.73 -2.11 -8.02
C CYS A 192 12.09 -3.46 -7.40
N THR A 193 11.17 -4.43 -7.44
CA THR A 193 11.60 -5.83 -7.55
C THR A 193 11.67 -6.16 -9.03
N PRO A 194 12.84 -6.46 -9.60
CA PRO A 194 12.90 -7.12 -10.89
C PRO A 194 12.29 -8.51 -10.71
N GLN A 195 11.22 -8.80 -11.45
CA GLN A 195 10.78 -10.18 -11.64
C GLN A 195 11.92 -10.88 -12.38
N GLY A 196 12.55 -11.85 -11.70
CA GLY A 196 13.66 -12.61 -12.25
C GLY A 196 13.21 -13.42 -13.46
N THR A 197 13.85 -13.15 -14.60
CA THR A 197 14.01 -14.14 -15.66
C THR A 197 15.36 -14.81 -15.44
N ALA A 198 15.37 -15.89 -14.65
CA ALA A 198 16.47 -16.85 -14.69
C ALA A 198 16.06 -17.94 -15.70
N GLY A 199 16.51 -17.77 -16.95
CA GLY A 199 16.61 -18.88 -17.87
C GLY A 199 17.87 -19.67 -17.53
N SER A 200 17.69 -20.94 -17.15
CA SER A 200 18.80 -21.89 -17.04
C SER A 200 18.59 -22.97 -18.10
N GLY A 201 19.52 -23.04 -19.04
CA GLY A 201 19.66 -24.14 -19.98
C GLY A 201 20.28 -25.37 -19.32
N THR A 202 19.75 -26.52 -19.75
CA THR A 202 20.40 -27.82 -19.99
C THR A 202 21.02 -28.66 -18.86
N ALA A 203 20.51 -29.90 -18.86
CA ALA A 203 21.16 -31.20 -18.61
C ALA A 203 21.13 -31.78 -17.19
N GLY A 204 20.59 -33.01 -17.08
CA GLY A 204 20.94 -33.94 -16.00
C GLY A 204 19.80 -34.81 -15.45
N SER A 205 19.49 -35.90 -16.15
CA SER A 205 19.16 -37.25 -15.62
C SER A 205 18.17 -37.44 -14.45
N GLN A 206 17.09 -38.17 -14.76
CA GLN A 206 16.56 -39.35 -14.05
C GLN A 206 16.57 -39.36 -12.51
N LEU A 207 15.37 -39.45 -11.92
CA LEU A 207 15.01 -40.55 -11.02
C LEU A 207 13.51 -40.52 -10.71
N THR A 208 12.83 -41.52 -11.25
CA THR A 208 11.49 -42.00 -10.89
C THR A 208 11.45 -42.43 -9.43
N LEU A 209 10.38 -42.12 -8.70
CA LEU A 209 9.78 -43.05 -7.75
C LEU A 209 8.33 -42.66 -7.45
N ASP A 210 7.48 -43.58 -7.88
CA ASP A 210 6.04 -43.72 -7.70
C ASP A 210 5.71 -44.11 -6.24
N ARG A 211 4.58 -43.61 -5.72
CA ARG A 211 3.76 -44.20 -4.64
C ARG A 211 2.55 -43.29 -4.38
N GLY A 212 1.37 -43.80 -4.77
CA GLY A 212 0.09 -43.10 -4.71
C GLY A 212 -0.67 -43.16 -3.37
N SER A 213 -2.01 -43.12 -3.52
CA SER A 213 -3.10 -43.24 -2.53
C SER A 213 -3.91 -41.93 -2.43
N ILE A 214 -5.05 -41.77 -3.13
CA ILE A 214 -6.41 -42.30 -2.84
C ILE A 214 -7.13 -41.52 -1.71
N PHE A 215 -8.41 -41.21 -1.99
CA PHE A 215 -9.46 -40.46 -1.26
C PHE A 215 -9.55 -38.96 -1.59
N GLY A 216 -10.63 -38.39 -2.11
CA GLY A 216 -12.02 -38.86 -2.20
C GLY A 216 -12.94 -38.09 -1.27
N SER A 217 -13.64 -37.09 -1.83
CA SER A 217 -15.04 -36.72 -1.55
C SER A 217 -15.44 -36.08 -0.19
N ARG A 218 -15.97 -34.84 -0.24
CA ARG A 218 -17.39 -34.44 0.05
C ARG A 218 -17.50 -33.07 0.74
N CYS A 219 -18.25 -32.19 0.07
CA CYS A 219 -19.05 -31.14 0.69
C CYS A 219 -20.02 -31.74 1.72
N VAL A 220 -20.10 -31.18 2.93
CA VAL A 220 -21.34 -31.14 3.71
C VAL A 220 -21.36 -29.83 4.53
N HIS A 221 -22.51 -29.15 4.47
CA HIS A 221 -22.92 -27.99 5.25
C HIS A 221 -22.80 -28.18 6.77
N GLN A 222 -22.33 -27.15 7.47
CA GLN A 222 -23.08 -26.38 8.48
C GLN A 222 -22.26 -25.17 8.94
#